data_AF-A0A644XC83-F1
#
_entry.id   AF-A0A644XC83-F1
#
_cell.length_a   1.000
_cell.length_b   1.000
_cell.length_c   1.000
_cell.angle_alpha   90.00
_cell.angle_beta   90.00
_cell.angle_gamma   90.00
#
_symmetry.space_group_name_H-M   'P 1'
#
loop_
_entity.id
_entity.type
_entity.pdbx_description
1 polymer ?
#
loop_
_entity_poly.entity_id
_entity_poly.type
_entity_poly.pdbx_seq_one_letter_code
_entity_poly.pdbx_strand_id
1 'polypeptide(L)'
;MKQHVHFYVLSACILIAAAMICFIPGRSAAAGSQTSAAEDFRLEKLNNINDKVLRREVLEEDCLYYLSDNEALCDALREYNKQTAIMYLNYSQDAMNICNALFYEHKESPGDYAQPMLYYEWAGRIAKLALYRNCEQLCDADPYLSYPLAKESGGSYGIWAGRMHLSSDERIEQSDAYFTMIDALLVRLDEYRQSLS
;
A
#
# COMPACT_ATOMS: atom_id res chain seq x y z
N MET A 1 -4.64 40.62 28.95
CA MET A 1 -3.46 40.05 29.63
C MET A 1 -3.60 38.58 30.09
N LYS A 2 -4.61 37.80 29.66
CA LYS A 2 -4.77 36.38 30.07
C LYS A 2 -4.34 35.34 29.02
N GLN A 3 -4.14 35.73 27.75
CA GLN A 3 -3.80 34.78 26.67
C GLN A 3 -2.33 34.35 26.63
N HIS A 4 -1.40 35.13 27.18
CA HIS A 4 0.02 34.74 27.18
C HIS A 4 0.36 33.71 28.27
N VAL A 5 -0.42 33.64 29.36
CA VAL A 5 -0.17 32.72 30.47
C VAL A 5 -0.32 31.26 30.03
N HIS A 6 -1.29 30.96 29.16
CA HIS A 6 -1.50 29.61 28.64
C HIS A 6 -0.37 29.14 27.70
N PHE A 7 0.22 30.06 26.92
CA PHE A 7 1.36 29.75 26.04
C PHE A 7 2.65 29.45 26.83
N TYR A 8 2.89 30.18 27.93
CA TYR A 8 4.06 29.93 28.77
C TYR A 8 3.93 28.63 29.57
N VAL A 9 2.73 28.28 30.03
CA VAL A 9 2.49 27.00 30.72
C VAL A 9 2.68 25.82 29.77
N LEU A 10 2.20 25.92 28.52
CA LEU A 10 2.36 24.85 27.53
C LEU A 10 3.84 24.65 27.13
N SER A 11 4.59 25.75 26.92
CA SER A 11 6.03 25.66 26.64
C SER A 11 6.84 25.11 27.82
N ALA A 12 6.47 25.45 29.06
CA ALA A 12 7.11 24.90 30.24
C ALA A 12 6.85 23.38 30.37
N CYS A 13 5.65 22.90 30.07
CA CYS A 13 5.33 21.47 30.08
C CYS A 13 6.12 20.68 29.01
N ILE A 14 6.32 21.25 27.82
CA ILE A 14 7.11 20.62 26.74
C ILE A 14 8.59 20.54 27.13
N LEU A 15 9.16 21.59 27.73
CA LEU A 15 10.55 21.60 28.17
C LEU A 15 10.79 20.65 29.37
N ILE A 16 9.83 20.51 30.28
CA ILE A 16 9.91 19.55 31.40
C ILE A 16 9.79 18.11 30.88
N ALA A 17 8.91 17.84 29.90
CA ALA A 17 8.81 16.53 29.26
C ALA A 17 10.10 16.16 28.51
N ALA A 18 10.70 17.11 27.81
CA ALA A 18 11.99 16.90 27.12
C ALA A 18 13.15 16.68 28.11
N ALA A 19 13.19 17.42 29.23
CA ALA A 19 14.20 17.25 30.26
C ALA A 19 14.08 15.89 30.99
N MET A 20 12.86 15.38 31.20
CA MET A 20 12.65 14.04 31.79
C MET A 20 13.05 12.89 30.85
N ILE A 21 13.02 13.10 29.53
CA ILE A 21 13.58 12.13 28.57
C ILE A 21 15.12 12.15 28.62
N CYS A 22 15.75 13.30 28.86
CA CYS A 22 17.20 13.44 28.89
C CYS A 22 17.86 13.06 30.23
N PHE A 23 17.12 13.01 31.34
CA PHE A 23 17.64 12.67 32.67
C PHE A 23 16.95 11.43 33.24
N ILE A 24 17.08 10.28 32.57
CA ILE A 24 16.98 8.97 33.22
C ILE A 24 18.40 8.56 33.60
N PRO A 25 18.87 8.80 34.84
CA PRO A 25 20.16 8.32 35.28
C PRO A 25 19.97 6.83 35.61
N GLY A 26 20.56 5.95 34.80
CA GLY A 26 20.67 4.54 35.15
C GLY A 26 19.79 3.57 34.36
N ARG A 27 19.50 3.82 33.08
CA ARG A 27 19.59 2.68 32.16
C ARG A 27 21.06 2.48 31.89
N SER A 28 21.65 1.51 32.60
CA SER A 28 22.86 0.81 32.15
C SER A 28 22.81 0.75 30.64
N ALA A 29 23.93 1.05 29.98
CA ALA A 29 24.17 0.54 28.66
C ALA A 29 23.84 -0.96 28.73
N ALA A 30 22.62 -1.31 28.30
CA ALA A 30 22.24 -2.67 28.07
C ALA A 30 23.33 -3.12 27.12
N ALA A 31 24.15 -4.05 27.60
CA ALA A 31 25.22 -4.66 26.85
C ALA A 31 24.70 -4.81 25.43
N GLY A 32 25.31 -4.07 24.49
CA GLY A 32 24.86 -4.10 23.11
C GLY A 32 24.77 -5.56 22.75
N SER A 33 23.55 -6.05 22.53
CA SER A 33 23.35 -7.28 21.79
C SER A 33 24.12 -6.99 20.51
N GLN A 34 25.29 -7.61 20.37
CA GLN A 34 25.93 -7.65 19.07
C GLN A 34 25.00 -8.56 18.27
N THR A 35 23.92 -8.00 17.71
CA THR A 35 23.27 -8.65 16.58
C THR A 35 24.39 -8.89 15.59
N SER A 36 24.55 -10.15 15.24
CA SER A 36 25.53 -10.54 14.25
C SER A 36 25.26 -9.76 12.97
N ALA A 37 26.29 -9.39 12.21
CA ALA A 37 26.11 -8.70 10.93
C ALA A 37 25.15 -9.47 9.97
N ALA A 38 24.99 -10.78 10.18
CA ALA A 38 24.00 -11.60 9.51
C ALA A 38 22.56 -11.27 9.93
N GLU A 39 22.27 -11.06 11.21
CA GLU A 39 20.93 -10.69 11.71
C GLU A 39 20.53 -9.30 11.22
N ASP A 40 21.43 -8.32 11.28
CA ASP A 40 21.19 -6.97 10.75
C ASP A 40 20.85 -7.01 9.25
N PHE A 41 21.58 -7.81 8.49
CA PHE A 41 21.32 -7.99 7.07
C PHE A 41 19.98 -8.70 6.80
N ARG A 42 19.61 -9.71 7.59
CA ARG A 42 18.30 -10.36 7.49
C ARG A 42 17.15 -9.41 7.81
N LEU A 43 17.33 -8.56 8.82
CA LEU A 43 16.38 -7.52 9.18
C LEU A 43 16.18 -6.51 8.04
N GLU A 44 17.26 -6.07 7.39
CA GLU A 44 17.20 -5.21 6.20
C GLU A 44 16.37 -5.87 5.08
N LYS A 45 16.61 -7.15 4.79
CA LYS A 45 15.86 -7.89 3.77
C LYS A 45 14.38 -8.05 4.13
N LEU A 46 14.08 -8.33 5.39
CA LEU A 46 12.71 -8.40 5.88
C LEU A 46 11.98 -7.06 5.72
N ASN A 47 12.65 -5.94 6.00
CA ASN A 47 12.09 -4.60 5.80
C ASN A 47 11.84 -4.31 4.32
N ASN A 48 12.76 -4.71 3.43
CA ASN A 48 12.55 -4.59 1.98
C ASN A 48 11.32 -5.37 1.51
N ILE A 49 11.15 -6.62 1.99
CA ILE A 49 9.99 -7.46 1.69
C ILE A 49 8.70 -6.78 2.18
N ASN A 50 8.69 -6.26 3.41
CA ASN A 50 7.56 -5.52 3.95
C ASN A 50 7.17 -4.32 3.07
N ASP A 51 8.16 -3.53 2.63
CA ASP A 51 7.93 -2.36 1.77
C ASP A 51 7.36 -2.76 0.40
N LYS A 52 7.82 -3.88 -0.18
CA LYS A 52 7.27 -4.42 -1.42
C LYS A 52 5.83 -4.90 -1.23
N VAL A 53 5.53 -5.60 -0.14
CA VAL A 53 4.16 -6.05 0.19
C VAL A 53 3.21 -4.85 0.35
N LEU A 54 3.64 -3.81 1.08
CA LEU A 54 2.90 -2.55 1.22
C LEU A 54 2.66 -1.87 -0.12
N ARG A 55 3.65 -1.90 -1.03
CA ARG A 55 3.53 -1.40 -2.40
C ARG A 55 2.82 -2.34 -3.37
N ARG A 56 2.27 -3.46 -2.89
CA ARG A 56 1.58 -4.47 -3.72
C ARG A 56 2.47 -4.98 -4.86
N GLU A 57 3.76 -5.11 -4.61
CA GLU A 57 4.76 -5.57 -5.58
C GLU A 57 5.00 -7.06 -5.42
N VAL A 58 5.09 -7.78 -6.54
CA VAL A 58 5.51 -9.19 -6.54
C VAL A 58 6.95 -9.27 -6.05
N LEU A 59 7.19 -10.19 -5.13
CA LEU A 59 8.49 -10.49 -4.56
C LEU A 59 9.26 -11.44 -5.49
N GLU A 60 10.55 -11.20 -5.64
CA GLU A 60 11.44 -12.13 -6.33
C GLU A 60 11.74 -13.33 -5.40
N GLU A 61 11.88 -14.54 -5.95
CA GLU A 61 12.07 -15.76 -5.15
C GLU A 61 13.38 -15.73 -4.34
N ASP A 62 14.39 -15.03 -4.86
CA ASP A 62 15.68 -14.84 -4.20
C ASP A 62 15.55 -14.08 -2.86
N CYS A 63 14.55 -13.21 -2.72
CA CYS A 63 14.25 -12.50 -1.49
C CYS A 63 13.82 -13.46 -0.37
N LEU A 64 13.19 -14.59 -0.72
CA LEU A 64 12.69 -15.58 0.24
C LEU A 64 13.82 -16.42 0.84
N TYR A 65 14.98 -16.51 0.16
CA TYR A 65 16.14 -17.25 0.65
C TYR A 65 16.57 -16.79 2.05
N TYR A 66 16.45 -15.49 2.33
CA TYR A 66 16.82 -14.89 3.61
C TYR A 66 15.85 -15.20 4.76
N LEU A 67 14.71 -15.82 4.45
CA LEU A 67 13.65 -16.22 5.38
C LEU A 67 13.54 -17.76 5.49
N SER A 68 14.55 -18.50 5.02
CA SER A 68 14.48 -19.96 4.86
C SER A 68 14.30 -20.74 6.17
N ASP A 69 14.57 -20.13 7.32
CA ASP A 69 14.30 -20.70 8.64
C ASP A 69 12.83 -20.57 9.07
N ASN A 70 12.02 -19.81 8.33
CA ASN A 70 10.59 -19.64 8.52
C ASN A 70 9.83 -20.02 7.26
N GLU A 71 9.71 -21.33 7.03
CA GLU A 71 9.01 -21.90 5.87
C GLU A 71 7.55 -21.44 5.78
N ALA A 72 6.86 -21.34 6.92
CA ALA A 72 5.47 -20.87 6.96
C ALA A 72 5.31 -19.42 6.47
N LEU A 73 6.27 -18.55 6.77
CA LEU A 73 6.30 -17.18 6.24
C LEU A 73 6.63 -17.17 4.74
N CYS A 74 7.58 -17.99 4.30
CA CYS A 74 7.91 -18.14 2.89
C CYS A 74 6.69 -18.58 2.06
N ASP A 75 5.94 -19.57 2.54
CA ASP A 75 4.74 -20.05 1.87
C ASP A 75 3.63 -18.99 1.82
N ALA A 76 3.47 -18.21 2.90
CA ALA A 76 2.56 -17.08 2.92
C ALA A 76 2.95 -15.99 1.89
N LEU A 77 4.24 -15.73 1.72
CA LEU A 77 4.75 -14.77 0.73
C LEU A 77 4.58 -15.28 -0.72
N ARG A 78 4.72 -16.58 -0.94
CA ARG A 78 4.43 -17.21 -2.25
C ARG A 78 2.95 -17.14 -2.59
N GLU A 79 2.08 -17.43 -1.64
CA GLU A 79 0.63 -17.28 -1.85
C GLU A 79 0.27 -15.81 -2.09
N TYR A 80 0.88 -14.88 -1.36
CA TYR A 80 0.75 -13.44 -1.62
C TYR A 80 1.12 -13.06 -3.06
N ASN A 81 2.26 -13.56 -3.56
CA ASN A 81 2.69 -13.30 -4.94
C ASN A 81 1.65 -13.80 -5.95
N LYS A 82 1.19 -15.04 -5.76
CA LYS A 82 0.19 -15.67 -6.63
C LYS A 82 -1.12 -14.87 -6.62
N GLN A 83 -1.65 -14.55 -5.45
CA GLN A 83 -2.91 -13.80 -5.34
C GLN A 83 -2.77 -12.37 -5.86
N THR A 84 -1.65 -11.70 -5.61
CA THR A 84 -1.38 -10.36 -6.16
C THR A 84 -1.37 -10.37 -7.68
N ALA A 85 -0.75 -11.38 -8.31
CA ALA A 85 -0.75 -11.54 -9.75
C ALA A 85 -2.15 -11.81 -10.31
N ILE A 86 -2.94 -12.69 -9.67
CA ILE A 86 -4.32 -12.99 -10.06
C ILE A 86 -5.19 -11.72 -9.97
N MET A 87 -5.14 -11.01 -8.84
CA MET A 87 -5.93 -9.80 -8.64
C MET A 87 -5.52 -8.70 -9.63
N TYR A 88 -4.22 -8.52 -9.89
CA TYR A 88 -3.75 -7.56 -10.87
C TYR A 88 -4.26 -7.88 -12.28
N LEU A 89 -4.26 -9.15 -12.69
CA LEU A 89 -4.80 -9.58 -13.98
C LEU A 89 -6.30 -9.28 -14.08
N ASN A 90 -7.06 -9.63 -13.04
CA ASN A 90 -8.50 -9.37 -12.98
C ASN A 90 -8.80 -7.87 -13.09
N TYR A 91 -8.11 -7.04 -12.29
CA TYR A 91 -8.28 -5.60 -12.35
C TYR A 91 -7.76 -4.99 -13.65
N SER A 92 -6.77 -5.59 -14.31
CA SER A 92 -6.33 -5.15 -15.63
C SER A 92 -7.42 -5.32 -16.68
N GLN A 93 -8.19 -6.41 -16.61
CA GLN A 93 -9.33 -6.62 -17.49
C GLN A 93 -10.43 -5.58 -17.26
N ASP A 94 -10.74 -5.29 -16.00
CA ASP A 94 -11.72 -4.27 -15.63
C ASP A 94 -11.26 -2.86 -16.05
N ALA A 95 -9.98 -2.55 -15.82
CA ALA A 95 -9.36 -1.28 -16.18
C ALA A 95 -9.37 -1.04 -17.69
N MET A 96 -9.13 -2.08 -18.50
CA MET A 96 -9.26 -1.99 -19.95
C MET A 96 -10.70 -1.71 -20.39
N ASN A 97 -11.69 -2.31 -19.73
CA ASN A 97 -13.11 -2.04 -20.01
C ASN A 97 -13.48 -0.59 -19.65
N ILE A 98 -13.00 -0.09 -18.51
CA ILE A 98 -13.17 1.31 -18.09
C ILE A 98 -12.53 2.26 -19.10
N CYS A 99 -11.28 2.01 -19.49
CA CYS A 99 -10.62 2.80 -20.53
C CYS A 99 -11.39 2.71 -21.85
N ASN A 100 -11.91 1.54 -22.24
CA ASN A 100 -12.71 1.44 -23.46
C ASN A 100 -13.96 2.33 -23.41
N ALA A 101 -14.68 2.34 -22.30
CA ALA A 101 -15.84 3.20 -22.11
C ALA A 101 -15.46 4.70 -22.16
N LEU A 102 -14.43 5.10 -21.41
CA LEU A 102 -13.98 6.49 -21.33
C LEU A 102 -13.46 7.02 -22.68
N PHE A 103 -12.75 6.19 -23.46
CA PHE A 103 -12.10 6.60 -24.70
C PHE A 103 -12.99 6.42 -25.95
N TYR A 104 -13.91 5.45 -25.97
CA TYR A 104 -14.55 5.02 -27.23
C TYR A 104 -16.08 4.94 -27.22
N GLU A 105 -16.76 4.93 -26.06
CA GLU A 105 -18.24 4.92 -26.05
C GLU A 105 -18.86 6.32 -26.27
N HIS A 106 -18.11 7.38 -25.95
CA HIS A 106 -18.50 8.75 -26.28
C HIS A 106 -18.06 9.06 -27.71
N LYS A 107 -19.02 9.13 -28.65
CA LYS A 107 -18.81 9.52 -30.07
C LYS A 107 -18.26 10.96 -30.26
N GLU A 108 -17.76 11.59 -29.21
CA GLU A 108 -17.01 12.83 -29.30
C GLU A 108 -15.60 12.51 -29.80
N SER A 109 -15.14 13.31 -30.76
CA SER A 109 -13.88 13.09 -31.47
C SER A 109 -12.75 12.66 -30.52
N PRO A 110 -11.98 11.60 -30.81
CA PRO A 110 -10.86 11.10 -29.98
C PRO A 110 -9.72 12.10 -29.73
N GLY A 111 -9.88 13.38 -30.07
CA GLY A 111 -8.83 14.39 -30.13
C GLY A 111 -8.09 14.62 -28.82
N ASP A 112 -8.73 14.37 -27.67
CA ASP A 112 -8.11 14.53 -26.35
C ASP A 112 -7.46 13.25 -25.82
N TYR A 113 -7.78 12.09 -26.42
CA TYR A 113 -7.51 10.76 -25.85
C TYR A 113 -6.91 9.74 -26.84
N ALA A 114 -6.69 10.11 -28.11
CA ALA A 114 -6.12 9.25 -29.15
C ALA A 114 -4.60 9.00 -29.00
N GLN A 115 -4.15 8.69 -27.79
CA GLN A 115 -2.78 8.26 -27.53
C GLN A 115 -2.81 6.82 -27.02
N PRO A 116 -2.48 5.81 -27.85
CA PRO A 116 -2.44 4.40 -27.43
C PRO A 116 -1.58 4.18 -26.19
N MET A 117 -0.54 4.98 -25.99
CA MET A 117 0.27 4.95 -24.77
C MET A 117 -0.50 5.39 -23.53
N LEU A 118 -1.37 6.40 -23.64
CA LEU A 118 -2.23 6.87 -22.55
C LEU A 118 -3.25 5.80 -22.14
N TYR A 119 -3.81 5.06 -23.11
CA TYR A 119 -4.73 3.95 -22.84
C TYR A 119 -4.11 2.88 -21.95
N TYR A 120 -2.95 2.34 -22.36
CA TYR A 120 -2.29 1.28 -21.58
C TYR A 120 -1.71 1.81 -20.27
N GLU A 121 -1.28 3.07 -20.23
CA GLU A 121 -0.84 3.71 -19.00
C GLU A 121 -1.98 3.83 -17.98
N TRP A 122 -3.16 4.30 -18.40
CA TRP A 122 -4.33 4.40 -17.52
C TRP A 122 -4.80 3.03 -17.06
N ALA A 123 -4.88 2.05 -17.97
CA ALA A 123 -5.27 0.69 -17.61
C ALA A 123 -4.32 0.11 -16.54
N GLY A 124 -3.01 0.29 -16.74
CA GLY A 124 -2.00 -0.15 -15.78
C GLY A 124 -2.09 0.56 -14.43
N ARG A 125 -2.33 1.88 -14.42
CA ARG A 125 -2.53 2.67 -13.19
C ARG A 125 -3.77 2.21 -12.43
N ILE A 126 -4.92 2.14 -13.10
CA ILE A 126 -6.19 1.71 -12.49
C ILE A 126 -6.02 0.31 -11.89
N ALA A 127 -5.47 -0.63 -12.65
CA ALA A 127 -5.26 -2.01 -12.18
C ALA A 127 -4.34 -2.07 -10.95
N LYS A 128 -3.28 -1.25 -10.93
CA LYS A 128 -2.36 -1.17 -9.79
C LYS A 128 -3.04 -0.57 -8.55
N LEU A 129 -3.77 0.52 -8.70
CA LEU A 129 -4.45 1.20 -7.61
C LEU A 129 -5.62 0.37 -7.04
N ALA A 130 -6.24 -0.47 -7.86
CA ALA A 130 -7.28 -1.41 -7.42
C ALA A 130 -6.78 -2.50 -6.46
N LEU A 131 -5.47 -2.73 -6.35
CA LEU A 131 -4.87 -3.62 -5.35
C LEU A 131 -4.90 -3.04 -3.91
N TYR A 132 -5.47 -1.85 -3.73
CA TYR A 132 -5.59 -1.17 -2.44
C TYR A 132 -7.06 -0.99 -2.07
N ARG A 133 -7.40 -1.19 -0.79
CA ARG A 133 -8.77 -0.97 -0.26
C ARG A 133 -9.28 0.45 -0.57
N ASN A 134 -8.40 1.45 -0.52
CA ASN A 134 -8.70 2.85 -0.79
C ASN A 134 -8.49 3.24 -2.28
N CYS A 135 -8.79 2.32 -3.20
CA CYS A 135 -8.60 2.51 -4.64
C CYS A 135 -9.23 3.82 -5.15
N GLU A 136 -10.46 4.14 -4.73
CA GLU A 136 -11.17 5.35 -5.13
C GLU A 136 -10.37 6.61 -4.80
N GLN A 137 -9.92 6.75 -3.55
CA GLN A 137 -9.15 7.90 -3.11
C GLN A 137 -7.79 7.99 -3.82
N LEU A 138 -7.18 6.85 -4.15
CA LEU A 138 -5.92 6.83 -4.88
C LEU A 138 -6.11 7.25 -6.35
N CYS A 139 -7.20 6.83 -7.00
CA CYS A 139 -7.51 7.26 -8.36
C CYS A 139 -7.86 8.76 -8.41
N ASP A 140 -8.59 9.28 -7.43
CA ASP A 140 -8.89 10.71 -7.29
C ASP A 140 -7.64 11.56 -7.08
N ALA A 141 -6.62 11.01 -6.42
CA ALA A 141 -5.34 11.67 -6.19
C ALA A 141 -4.33 11.48 -7.35
N ASP A 142 -4.58 10.55 -8.28
CA ASP A 142 -3.68 10.30 -9.39
C ASP A 142 -3.79 11.44 -10.44
N PRO A 143 -2.68 12.07 -10.84
CA PRO A 143 -2.71 13.23 -11.73
C PRO A 143 -3.20 12.91 -13.15
N TYR A 144 -3.19 11.63 -13.55
CA TYR A 144 -3.67 11.18 -14.86
C TYR A 144 -5.13 10.70 -14.81
N LEU A 145 -5.61 10.24 -13.65
CA LEU A 145 -6.97 9.71 -13.49
C LEU A 145 -7.95 10.68 -12.82
N SER A 146 -7.46 11.68 -12.09
CA SER A 146 -8.30 12.69 -11.41
C SER A 146 -9.16 13.50 -12.37
N TYR A 147 -8.61 13.92 -13.52
CA TYR A 147 -9.36 14.67 -14.53
C TYR A 147 -10.52 13.88 -15.15
N PRO A 148 -10.32 12.66 -15.69
CA PRO A 148 -11.43 11.87 -16.24
C PRO A 148 -12.45 11.51 -15.15
N LEU A 149 -12.03 11.23 -13.91
CA LEU A 149 -12.96 11.03 -12.79
C LEU A 149 -13.82 12.27 -12.50
N ALA A 150 -13.21 13.44 -12.42
CA ALA A 150 -13.92 14.70 -12.19
C ALA A 150 -14.87 15.04 -13.34
N LYS A 151 -14.47 14.80 -14.60
CA LYS A 151 -15.30 15.04 -15.79
C LYS A 151 -16.55 14.15 -15.80
N GLU A 152 -16.40 12.90 -15.39
CA GLU A 152 -17.49 11.92 -15.36
C GLU A 152 -18.28 11.90 -14.04
N SER A 153 -17.87 12.67 -13.03
CA SER A 153 -18.46 12.71 -11.67
C SER A 153 -19.97 12.99 -11.60
N GLY A 154 -20.58 13.49 -12.68
CA GLY A 154 -22.03 13.71 -12.81
C GLY A 154 -22.83 12.55 -13.43
N GLY A 155 -22.18 11.46 -13.86
CA GLY A 155 -22.80 10.32 -14.55
C GLY A 155 -22.42 8.96 -13.96
N SER A 156 -23.02 7.88 -14.50
CA SER A 156 -22.70 6.49 -14.11
C SER A 156 -21.25 6.07 -14.37
N TYR A 157 -20.50 6.87 -15.14
CA TYR A 157 -19.08 6.66 -15.41
C TYR A 157 -18.18 7.39 -14.40
N GLY A 158 -18.68 8.24 -13.51
CA GLY A 158 -17.86 8.86 -12.46
C GLY A 158 -17.62 7.97 -11.24
N ILE A 159 -18.32 6.84 -11.16
CA ILE A 159 -18.34 5.95 -9.97
C ILE A 159 -17.55 4.66 -10.17
N TRP A 160 -16.86 4.48 -11.30
CA TRP A 160 -16.15 3.22 -11.58
C TRP A 160 -15.08 2.95 -10.53
N ALA A 161 -14.39 3.97 -10.04
CA ALA A 161 -13.32 3.81 -9.04
C ALA A 161 -13.87 3.26 -7.72
N GLY A 162 -15.01 3.78 -7.26
CA GLY A 162 -15.73 3.26 -6.08
C GLY A 162 -16.40 1.90 -6.30
N ARG A 163 -16.46 1.39 -7.54
CA ARG A 163 -17.05 0.09 -7.89
C ARG A 163 -16.04 -1.01 -8.24
N MET A 164 -14.74 -0.70 -8.24
CA MET A 164 -13.70 -1.67 -8.62
C MET A 164 -13.75 -2.97 -7.81
N HIS A 165 -14.09 -2.89 -6.53
CA HIS A 165 -14.21 -4.06 -5.65
C HIS A 165 -15.63 -4.62 -5.57
N LEU A 166 -16.60 -3.96 -6.21
CA LEU A 166 -18.04 -4.22 -6.07
C LEU A 166 -18.67 -4.74 -7.38
N SER A 167 -17.87 -5.20 -8.35
CA SER A 167 -18.36 -5.59 -9.68
C SER A 167 -19.25 -6.84 -9.67
N SER A 168 -19.07 -7.72 -8.68
CA SER A 168 -19.86 -8.93 -8.46
C SER A 168 -19.66 -9.43 -7.01
N ASP A 169 -20.56 -10.28 -6.51
CA ASP A 169 -20.40 -10.93 -5.19
C ASP A 169 -19.07 -11.69 -5.11
N GLU A 170 -18.70 -12.40 -6.18
CA GLU A 170 -17.41 -13.07 -6.30
C GLU A 170 -16.23 -12.09 -6.20
N ARG A 171 -16.32 -10.91 -6.84
CA ARG A 171 -15.25 -9.90 -6.74
C ARG A 171 -15.15 -9.33 -5.34
N ILE A 172 -16.28 -9.11 -4.66
CA ILE A 172 -16.30 -8.63 -3.28
C ILE A 172 -15.57 -9.62 -2.39
N GLU A 173 -15.93 -10.90 -2.46
CA GLU A 173 -15.30 -11.96 -1.68
C GLU A 173 -13.80 -12.10 -1.98
N GLN A 174 -13.41 -12.08 -3.26
CA GLN A 174 -12.00 -12.15 -3.67
C GLN A 174 -11.20 -10.96 -3.15
N SER A 175 -11.75 -9.76 -3.24
CA SER A 175 -11.09 -8.54 -2.77
C SER A 175 -10.90 -8.56 -1.24
N ASP A 176 -11.95 -8.91 -0.50
CA ASP A 176 -11.90 -9.01 0.95
C ASP A 176 -10.93 -10.09 1.42
N ALA A 177 -10.91 -11.26 0.76
CA ALA A 177 -9.95 -12.32 1.05
C ALA A 177 -8.51 -11.87 0.78
N TYR A 178 -8.27 -11.22 -0.36
CA TYR A 178 -6.95 -10.69 -0.72
C TYR A 178 -6.45 -9.67 0.30
N PHE A 179 -7.28 -8.71 0.69
CA PHE A 179 -6.88 -7.70 1.65
C PHE A 179 -6.67 -8.27 3.06
N THR A 180 -7.53 -9.20 3.49
CA THR A 180 -7.36 -9.88 4.79
C THR A 180 -6.07 -10.70 4.83
N MET A 181 -5.73 -11.36 3.73
CA MET A 181 -4.47 -12.08 3.58
C MET A 181 -3.26 -11.13 3.72
N ILE A 182 -3.31 -9.94 3.12
CA ILE A 182 -2.25 -8.94 3.26
C ILE A 182 -2.14 -8.45 4.70
N ASP A 183 -3.26 -8.13 5.35
CA ASP A 183 -3.27 -7.66 6.75
C ASP A 183 -2.62 -8.71 7.67
N ALA A 184 -2.99 -9.99 7.49
CA ALA A 184 -2.38 -11.10 8.22
C ALA A 184 -0.89 -11.30 7.90
N LEU A 185 -0.49 -11.11 6.64
CA LEU A 185 0.91 -11.22 6.23
C LEU A 185 1.78 -10.12 6.86
N LEU A 186 1.29 -8.89 6.90
CA LEU A 186 2.01 -7.76 7.54
C LEU A 186 2.20 -7.99 9.04
N VAL A 187 1.21 -8.57 9.72
CA VAL A 187 1.35 -8.99 11.12
C VAL A 187 2.44 -10.05 11.27
N ARG A 188 2.43 -11.10 10.44
CA ARG A 188 3.45 -12.16 10.49
C ARG A 188 4.86 -11.64 10.22
N LEU A 189 5.00 -10.70 9.28
CA LEU A 189 6.28 -10.04 8.99
C LEU A 189 6.77 -9.26 10.21
N ASP A 190 5.89 -8.58 10.93
CA ASP A 190 6.25 -7.86 12.16
C ASP A 190 6.58 -8.80 13.33
N GLU A 191 5.81 -9.87 13.53
CA GLU A 191 6.10 -10.90 14.53
C GLU A 191 7.47 -11.54 14.29
N TYR A 192 7.78 -11.87 13.03
CA TYR A 192 9.08 -12.42 12.67
C TYR A 192 10.20 -11.39 12.88
N ARG A 193 9.97 -10.11 12.54
CA ARG A 193 10.92 -9.02 12.83
C ARG A 193 11.25 -8.93 14.31
N GLN A 194 10.25 -9.00 15.18
CA GLN A 194 10.42 -8.95 16.62
C GLN A 194 11.17 -10.18 17.16
N SER A 195 11.01 -11.35 16.52
CA SER A 195 11.77 -12.56 16.89
C SER A 195 13.26 -12.50 16.57
N LEU A 196 13.65 -11.61 15.66
CA LEU A 196 15.05 -11.37 15.25
C LEU A 196 15.73 -10.24 16.05
N SER A 197 14.99 -9.51 16.89
CA SER A 197 15.46 -8.36 17.69
C SER A 197 15.70 -8.74 19.14
#